data_AF-A0A7V8X7X7-F1
#
_entry.id   AF-A0A7V8X7X7-F1
#
_cell.length_a   1.000
_cell.length_b   1.000
_cell.length_c   1.000
_cell.angle_alpha   90.00
_cell.angle_beta   90.00
_cell.angle_gamma   90.00
#
_symmetry.space_group_name_H-M   'P 1'
#
loop_
_entity.id
_entity.type
_entity.pdbx_description
1 polymer ?
#
loop_
_entity_poly.entity_id
_entity_poly.type
_entity_poly.pdbx_seq_one_letter_code
_entity_poly.pdbx_strand_id
1 'polypeptide(L)'
;MFETLATISAEEASKPVGGGCANIAAQVNHIWFYLDLTNRLGRGEDVGKPDWDGSWQVGEVDDAEWRMLIDKLRDAYEEVKGFASSFEGWDERFIGGAFGMLAHCAYHLGEIRAGLCVIKGNRDKGA
;
A
#
# COMPACT_ATOMS: atom_id res chain seq x y z
N MET A 1 -4.33 5.66 7.25
CA MET A 1 -3.52 5.41 6.03
C MET A 1 -3.80 6.51 5.03
N PHE A 2 -5.04 6.60 4.56
CA PHE A 2 -5.48 7.59 3.58
C PHE A 2 -5.28 9.04 4.01
N GLU A 3 -5.40 9.35 5.30
CA GLU A 3 -5.13 10.68 5.85
C GLU A 3 -3.66 11.07 5.69
N THR A 4 -2.74 10.11 5.83
CA THR A 4 -1.31 10.33 5.55
C THR A 4 -1.09 10.55 4.06
N LEU A 5 -1.68 9.70 3.20
CA LEU A 5 -1.54 9.79 1.74
C LEU A 5 -2.11 11.09 1.16
N ALA A 6 -3.18 11.62 1.74
CA ALA A 6 -3.79 12.89 1.34
C ALA A 6 -2.86 14.10 1.45
N THR A 7 -1.73 13.98 2.16
CA THR A 7 -0.73 15.05 2.33
C THR A 7 0.45 14.96 1.36
N ILE A 8 0.42 14.02 0.42
CA ILE A 8 1.55 13.66 -0.44
C ILE A 8 1.21 14.00 -1.89
N SER A 9 2.04 14.81 -2.54
CA SER A 9 1.92 15.06 -3.99
C SER A 9 2.52 13.92 -4.81
N ALA A 10 2.18 13.82 -6.11
CA ALA A 10 2.77 12.82 -6.98
C ALA A 10 4.30 12.97 -7.09
N GLU A 11 4.80 14.21 -7.11
CA GLU A 11 6.24 14.52 -7.08
C GLU A 11 6.90 13.98 -5.79
N GLU A 12 6.24 14.12 -4.63
CA GLU A 12 6.74 13.55 -3.37
C GLU A 12 6.66 12.02 -3.38
N ALA A 13 5.59 11.45 -3.93
CA ALA A 13 5.40 10.02 -4.02
C ALA A 13 6.48 9.33 -4.89
N SER A 14 6.94 10.05 -5.91
CA SER A 14 7.92 9.59 -6.91
C SER A 14 9.35 9.61 -6.40
N LYS A 15 9.66 10.41 -5.37
CA LYS A 15 11.04 10.61 -4.90
C LYS A 15 11.60 9.35 -4.23
N PRO A 16 12.81 8.90 -4.62
CA PRO A 16 13.51 7.86 -3.89
C PRO A 16 13.83 8.33 -2.46
N VAL A 17 13.62 7.45 -1.48
CA VAL A 17 13.91 7.73 -0.05
C VAL A 17 15.42 7.65 0.25
N GLY A 18 16.24 7.22 -0.73
CA GLY A 18 17.71 7.12 -0.67
C GLY A 18 18.20 5.67 -0.74
N GLY A 19 19.49 5.46 -1.04
CA GLY A 19 20.15 4.15 -0.94
C GLY A 19 19.61 3.02 -1.84
N GLY A 20 18.84 3.34 -2.89
CA GLY A 20 18.16 2.33 -3.73
C GLY A 20 16.84 1.82 -3.14
N CYS A 21 16.36 2.40 -2.04
CA CYS A 21 15.06 2.08 -1.46
C CYS A 21 13.90 2.52 -2.37
N ALA A 22 12.80 1.76 -2.30
CA ALA A 22 11.56 2.05 -3.00
C ALA A 22 11.04 3.47 -2.68
N ASN A 23 10.45 4.13 -3.68
CA ASN A 23 9.74 5.40 -3.49
C ASN A 23 8.38 5.16 -2.78
N ILE A 24 7.71 6.22 -2.37
CA ILE A 24 6.43 6.12 -1.66
C ILE A 24 5.34 5.51 -2.57
N ALA A 25 5.35 5.81 -3.87
CA ALA A 25 4.41 5.21 -4.81
C ALA A 25 4.53 3.67 -4.87
N ALA A 26 5.74 3.13 -4.87
CA ALA A 26 6.00 1.70 -4.81
C ALA A 26 5.52 1.07 -3.49
N GLN A 27 5.71 1.75 -2.35
CA GLN A 27 5.16 1.28 -1.06
C GLN A 27 3.63 1.18 -1.10
N VAL A 28 2.94 2.19 -1.65
CA VAL A 28 1.47 2.17 -1.78
C VAL A 28 1.00 1.08 -2.74
N ASN A 29 1.69 0.91 -3.88
CA ASN A 29 1.38 -0.16 -4.83
C ASN A 29 1.55 -1.55 -4.24
N HIS A 30 2.59 -1.77 -3.44
CA HIS A 30 2.78 -3.05 -2.77
C HIS A 30 1.64 -3.37 -1.79
N ILE A 31 1.15 -2.39 -1.03
CA ILE A 31 0.00 -2.57 -0.15
C ILE A 31 -1.26 -2.87 -0.97
N TRP A 32 -1.52 -2.11 -2.03
CA TRP A 32 -2.67 -2.37 -2.91
C TRP A 32 -2.61 -3.79 -3.49
N PHE A 33 -1.47 -4.19 -4.04
CA PHE A 33 -1.24 -5.53 -4.58
C PHE A 33 -1.53 -6.62 -3.55
N TYR A 34 -1.06 -6.45 -2.30
CA TYR A 34 -1.31 -7.40 -1.23
C TYR A 34 -2.81 -7.53 -0.89
N LEU A 35 -3.55 -6.40 -0.81
CA LEU A 35 -4.98 -6.43 -0.51
C LEU A 35 -5.79 -7.00 -1.68
N ASP A 36 -5.48 -6.60 -2.92
CA ASP A 36 -6.12 -7.15 -4.12
C ASP A 36 -5.93 -8.68 -4.21
N LEU A 37 -4.70 -9.15 -4.00
CA LEU A 37 -4.40 -10.58 -3.96
C LEU A 37 -5.21 -11.29 -2.87
N THR A 38 -5.31 -10.71 -1.68
CA THR A 38 -6.08 -11.27 -0.55
C THR A 38 -7.56 -11.34 -0.89
N ASN A 39 -8.13 -10.30 -1.51
CA ASN A 39 -9.54 -10.30 -1.95
C ASN A 39 -9.80 -11.36 -3.02
N ARG A 40 -8.93 -11.46 -4.03
CA ARG A 40 -9.03 -12.47 -5.10
C ARG A 40 -8.98 -13.90 -4.55
N LEU A 41 -8.04 -14.17 -3.64
CA LEU A 41 -7.97 -15.44 -2.92
C LEU A 41 -9.22 -15.69 -2.07
N GLY A 42 -9.74 -14.67 -1.39
CA GLY A 42 -10.97 -14.73 -0.61
C GLY A 42 -12.21 -15.06 -1.45
N ARG A 43 -12.24 -14.65 -2.72
CA ARG A 43 -13.26 -15.02 -3.71
C ARG A 43 -13.06 -16.42 -4.32
N GLY A 44 -11.96 -17.10 -3.97
CA GLY A 44 -11.62 -18.42 -4.50
C GLY A 44 -11.07 -18.39 -5.94
N GLU A 45 -10.56 -17.24 -6.39
CA GLU A 45 -9.92 -17.14 -7.71
C GLU A 45 -8.60 -17.92 -7.77
N ASP A 46 -8.30 -18.50 -8.94
CA ASP A 46 -6.94 -18.97 -9.25
C ASP A 46 -6.07 -17.76 -9.63
N VAL A 47 -5.23 -17.34 -8.70
CA VAL A 47 -4.34 -16.18 -8.85
C VAL A 47 -2.95 -16.55 -9.39
N GLY A 48 -2.69 -17.83 -9.65
CA GLY A 48 -1.37 -18.30 -10.08
C GLY A 48 -0.26 -17.95 -9.08
N LYS A 49 0.98 -17.80 -9.58
CA LYS A 49 2.12 -17.33 -8.77
C LYS A 49 2.07 -15.79 -8.68
N PRO A 50 1.90 -15.19 -7.50
CA PRO A 50 1.89 -13.73 -7.37
C PRO A 50 3.26 -13.13 -7.73
N ASP A 51 3.25 -12.04 -8.49
CA ASP A 51 4.45 -11.28 -8.84
C ASP A 51 4.81 -10.25 -7.75
N TRP A 52 5.39 -10.75 -6.66
CA TRP A 52 5.80 -9.93 -5.54
C TRP A 52 6.87 -8.90 -5.93
N ASP A 53 7.82 -9.26 -6.79
CA ASP A 53 8.88 -8.34 -7.22
C ASP A 53 8.30 -7.22 -8.10
N GLY A 54 7.37 -7.55 -9.00
CA GLY A 54 6.66 -6.59 -9.84
C GLY A 54 5.84 -5.57 -9.06
N SER A 55 5.31 -5.94 -7.89
CA SER A 55 4.57 -5.00 -7.04
C SER A 55 5.42 -3.82 -6.52
N TRP A 56 6.74 -3.93 -6.58
CA TRP A 56 7.68 -2.86 -6.22
C TRP A 56 8.16 -2.03 -7.41
N GLN A 57 7.91 -2.49 -8.65
CA GLN A 57 8.41 -1.85 -9.87
C GLN A 57 7.52 -0.66 -10.28
N VAL A 58 7.49 0.35 -9.42
CA VAL A 58 6.79 1.62 -9.67
C VAL A 58 7.82 2.73 -9.81
N GLY A 59 7.82 3.37 -10.98
CA GLY A 59 8.69 4.51 -11.27
C GLY A 59 8.15 5.83 -10.70
N GLU A 60 8.49 6.92 -11.38
CA GLU A 60 7.82 8.19 -11.14
C GLU A 60 6.36 8.12 -11.60
N VAL A 61 5.47 8.77 -10.86
CA VAL A 61 4.04 8.85 -11.16
C VAL A 61 3.64 10.31 -11.34
N ASP A 62 2.72 10.56 -12.27
CA ASP A 62 2.04 11.85 -12.37
C ASP A 62 0.84 11.96 -11.41
N ASP A 63 0.18 13.12 -11.40
CA ASP A 63 -0.97 13.38 -10.53
C ASP A 63 -2.16 12.44 -10.79
N ALA A 64 -2.36 12.01 -12.04
CA ALA A 64 -3.45 11.12 -12.40
C ALA A 64 -3.15 9.68 -11.98
N GLU A 65 -1.93 9.22 -12.23
CA GLU A 65 -1.43 7.91 -11.83
C GLU A 65 -1.42 7.77 -10.29
N TRP A 66 -0.99 8.82 -9.57
CA TRP A 66 -1.00 8.82 -8.12
C TRP A 66 -2.42 8.74 -7.53
N ARG A 67 -3.36 9.53 -8.07
CA ARG A 67 -4.77 9.45 -7.65
C ARG A 67 -5.36 8.08 -7.93
N MET A 68 -5.13 7.55 -9.13
CA MET A 68 -5.59 6.21 -9.50
C MET A 68 -5.05 5.13 -8.58
N LEU A 69 -3.79 5.23 -8.15
CA LEU A 69 -3.20 4.30 -7.22
C LEU A 69 -3.83 4.38 -5.82
N ILE A 70 -4.11 5.59 -5.32
CA ILE A 70 -4.82 5.78 -4.06
C ILE A 70 -6.24 5.21 -4.13
N ASP A 71 -6.94 5.43 -5.24
CA ASP A 71 -8.30 4.95 -5.45
C ASP A 71 -8.34 3.42 -5.49
N LYS A 72 -7.42 2.78 -6.24
CA LYS A 72 -7.24 1.33 -6.24
C LYS A 72 -7.01 0.76 -4.84
N LEU A 73 -6.13 1.39 -4.04
CA LEU A 73 -5.90 0.98 -2.66
C LEU A 73 -7.18 1.11 -1.81
N ARG A 74 -7.95 2.18 -2.01
CA ARG A 74 -9.21 2.42 -1.30
C ARG A 74 -10.25 1.37 -1.62
N ASP A 75 -10.41 1.04 -2.90
CA ASP A 75 -11.37 0.03 -3.34
C ASP A 75 -11.02 -1.35 -2.76
N ALA A 76 -9.74 -1.74 -2.82
CA ALA A 76 -9.28 -2.99 -2.23
C ALA A 76 -9.49 -3.04 -0.70
N TYR A 77 -9.25 -1.93 -0.01
CA TYR A 77 -9.52 -1.79 1.43
C TYR A 77 -11.02 -1.93 1.77
N GLU A 78 -11.90 -1.24 1.04
CA GLU A 78 -13.34 -1.33 1.30
C GLU A 78 -13.88 -2.72 1.01
N GLU A 79 -13.32 -3.42 0.02
CA GLU A 79 -13.66 -4.82 -0.23
C GLU A 79 -13.23 -5.74 0.93
N VAL A 80 -11.98 -5.62 1.41
CA VAL A 80 -11.51 -6.38 2.59
C VAL A 80 -12.42 -6.11 3.79
N LYS A 81 -12.77 -4.85 4.02
CA LYS A 81 -13.64 -4.44 5.13
C LYS A 81 -15.05 -5.00 4.98
N GLY A 82 -15.61 -5.00 3.77
CA GLY A 82 -16.90 -5.60 3.48
C GLY A 82 -16.91 -7.11 3.71
N PHE A 83 -15.85 -7.79 3.26
CA PHE A 83 -15.66 -9.22 3.53
C PHE A 83 -15.56 -9.48 5.04
N ALA A 84 -14.68 -8.78 5.75
CA ALA A 84 -14.49 -8.98 7.19
C ALA A 84 -15.77 -8.70 8.01
N SER A 85 -16.61 -7.76 7.56
CA SER A 85 -17.87 -7.42 8.24
C SER A 85 -19.00 -8.43 8.01
N SER A 86 -18.88 -9.27 6.99
CA SER A 86 -19.92 -10.25 6.59
C SER A 86 -19.47 -11.70 6.74
N PHE A 87 -18.18 -11.95 6.95
CA PHE A 87 -17.62 -13.28 7.11
C PHE A 87 -17.98 -13.86 8.49
N GLU A 88 -18.68 -15.00 8.50
CA GLU A 88 -19.06 -15.70 9.74
C GLU A 88 -18.07 -16.82 10.12
N GLY A 89 -17.20 -17.24 9.20
CA GLY A 89 -16.31 -18.39 9.34
C GLY A 89 -15.03 -18.15 10.15
N TRP A 90 -15.06 -17.22 11.12
CA TRP A 90 -13.87 -16.86 11.90
C TRP A 90 -13.38 -18.05 12.74
N ASP A 91 -12.15 -18.47 12.45
CA ASP A 91 -11.36 -19.43 13.24
C ASP A 91 -9.98 -18.83 13.55
N GLU A 92 -9.16 -19.55 14.33
CA GLU A 92 -7.81 -19.09 14.70
C GLU A 92 -6.94 -18.74 13.48
N ARG A 93 -7.08 -19.50 12.38
CA ARG A 93 -6.31 -19.29 11.15
C ARG A 93 -6.76 -18.02 10.44
N PHE A 94 -8.07 -17.76 10.30
CA PHE A 94 -8.57 -16.54 9.68
C PHE A 94 -8.25 -15.30 10.53
N ILE A 95 -8.35 -15.42 11.86
CA ILE A 95 -7.93 -14.37 12.80
C ILE A 95 -6.44 -14.06 12.61
N GLY A 96 -5.59 -15.11 12.58
CA GLY A 96 -4.16 -14.95 12.33
C GLY A 96 -3.84 -14.26 11.01
N GLY A 97 -4.55 -14.63 9.94
CA GLY A 97 -4.45 -13.96 8.63
C GLY A 97 -4.83 -12.48 8.69
N ALA A 98 -5.93 -12.14 9.37
CA ALA A 98 -6.37 -10.75 9.54
C ALA A 98 -5.34 -9.90 10.32
N PHE A 99 -4.75 -10.45 11.39
CA PHE A 99 -3.66 -9.78 12.11
C PHE A 99 -2.40 -9.63 11.25
N GLY A 100 -2.06 -10.65 10.46
CA GLY A 100 -0.95 -10.58 9.50
C GLY A 100 -1.12 -9.44 8.49
N MET A 101 -2.31 -9.33 7.89
CA MET A 101 -2.67 -8.23 6.99
C MET A 101 -2.60 -6.87 7.68
N LEU A 102 -3.11 -6.75 8.90
CA LEU A 102 -3.06 -5.51 9.68
C LEU A 102 -1.60 -5.10 9.96
N ALA A 103 -0.77 -6.04 10.42
CA ALA A 103 0.63 -5.80 10.72
C ALA A 103 1.43 -5.39 9.47
N HIS A 104 1.17 -6.06 8.33
CA HIS A 104 1.76 -5.73 7.04
C HIS A 104 1.44 -4.28 6.62
N CYS A 105 0.15 -3.92 6.63
CA CYS A 105 -0.26 -2.55 6.28
C CYS A 105 0.31 -1.50 7.23
N ALA A 106 0.39 -1.81 8.54
CA ALA A 106 0.96 -0.91 9.53
C ALA A 106 2.46 -0.69 9.33
N TYR A 107 3.21 -1.75 8.97
CA TYR A 107 4.62 -1.66 8.64
C TYR A 107 4.87 -0.71 7.46
N HIS A 108 4.18 -0.89 6.33
CA HIS A 108 4.34 -0.01 5.18
C HIS A 108 3.88 1.42 5.44
N LEU A 109 2.85 1.63 6.25
CA LEU A 109 2.49 2.98 6.70
C LEU A 109 3.62 3.64 7.50
N GLY A 110 4.36 2.86 8.31
CA GLY A 110 5.56 3.31 9.00
C GLY A 110 6.65 3.74 8.03
N GLU A 111 6.96 2.90 7.04
CA GLU A 111 7.95 3.20 5.99
C GLU A 111 7.59 4.45 5.18
N ILE A 112 6.32 4.61 4.81
CA ILE A 112 5.83 5.82 4.12
C ILE A 112 6.08 7.07 4.97
N ARG A 113 5.74 7.02 6.27
CA ARG A 113 5.95 8.16 7.18
C ARG A 113 7.44 8.46 7.40
N ALA A 114 8.27 7.43 7.52
CA ALA A 114 9.72 7.59 7.61
C ALA A 114 10.29 8.23 6.33
N GLY A 115 9.85 7.76 5.16
CA GLY A 115 10.24 8.33 3.86
C GLY A 115 9.83 9.80 3.70
N LEU A 116 8.64 10.16 4.17
CA LEU A 116 8.20 11.56 4.19
C LEU A 116 9.09 12.45 5.05
N CYS A 117 9.58 11.98 6.20
CA CYS A 117 10.53 12.74 7.02
C CYS A 117 11.82 13.07 6.26
N VAL A 118 12.29 12.15 5.41
CA VAL A 118 13.47 12.37 4.55
C VAL A 118 13.15 13.35 3.42
N ILE A 119 12.06 13.12 2.69
CA ILE A 119 11.68 13.90 1.51
C ILE A 119 11.33 15.35 1.89
N LYS A 120 10.51 15.54 2.94
CA LYS A 120 10.10 16.88 3.39
C LYS A 120 11.17 17.55 4.24
N GLY A 121 11.87 16.80 5.09
CA GLY A 121 12.97 17.33 5.91
C GLY A 121 14.17 17.83 5.10
N ASN A 122 14.39 17.31 3.88
CA ASN A 122 15.38 17.86 2.95
C ASN A 122 14.94 19.17 2.30
N ARG A 123 13.63 19.40 2.14
CA ARG A 123 13.10 20.62 1.50
C ARG A 123 13.36 21.86 2.38
N ASP A 124 13.21 21.72 3.69
CA ASP A 124 13.44 22.81 4.66
C ASP A 124 14.93 23.13 4.89
N LYS A 125 15.84 22.27 4.43
CA LYS A 125 17.30 22.47 4.54
C LYS A 125 17.94 22.99 3.25
N GLY A 126 17.17 23.11 2.17
CA GLY A 126 17.62 23.54 0.84
C GLY A 126 17.13 24.92 0.42
N ALA A 127 16.44 25.66 1.30
CA ALA A 127 16.03 27.05 1.12
C ALA A 127 16.83 27.96 2.05
#